data_AF-A0A2N7PXH6-F1
#
_entry.id   AF-A0A2N7PXH6-F1
#
_cell.length_a   1.000
_cell.length_b   1.000
_cell.length_c   1.000
_cell.angle_alpha   90.00
_cell.angle_beta   90.00
_cell.angle_gamma   90.00
#
_symmetry.space_group_name_H-M   'P 1'
#
loop_
_entity.id
_entity.type
_entity.pdbx_description
1 polymer ?
#
loop_
_entity_poly.entity_id
_entity_poly.type
_entity_poly.pdbx_seq_one_letter_code
_entity_poly.pdbx_strand_id
1 'polypeptide(L)'
;MRRDFKIILSLISDKSKVLDLGCGDGELLHLLLNKKSIIAKGIEIEPKKASESIARGISVYEGDMFEILPNYKTKSYDYVILSQTLSEVSDPKTILFQSLRV
;
A
#
# COMPACT_ATOMS: atom_id res chain seq x y z
N MET A 1 -10.78 -4.15 -15.28
CA MET A 1 -9.46 -3.81 -14.69
C MET A 1 -9.27 -2.31 -14.75
N ARG A 2 -9.18 -1.65 -13.59
CA ARG A 2 -9.00 -0.18 -13.50
C ARG A 2 -7.71 0.24 -14.23
N ARG A 3 -7.72 1.41 -14.89
CA ARG A 3 -6.59 1.87 -15.73
C ARG A 3 -5.32 2.16 -14.91
N ASP A 4 -5.47 2.71 -13.73
CA ASP A 4 -4.40 3.03 -12.79
C ASP A 4 -3.62 1.79 -12.36
N PHE A 5 -4.27 0.64 -12.16
CA PHE A 5 -3.59 -0.60 -11.79
C PHE A 5 -2.57 -1.04 -12.84
N LYS A 6 -2.89 -0.89 -14.12
CA LYS A 6 -1.95 -1.22 -15.21
C LYS A 6 -0.73 -0.31 -15.20
N ILE A 7 -0.93 0.97 -14.90
CA ILE A 7 0.16 1.95 -14.81
C ILE A 7 1.06 1.60 -13.63
N ILE A 8 0.48 1.39 -12.44
CA ILE A 8 1.23 0.98 -11.24
C ILE A 8 2.00 -0.31 -11.51
N LEU A 9 1.35 -1.32 -12.11
CA LEU A 9 2.01 -2.56 -12.50
C LEU A 9 3.20 -2.33 -13.45
N SER A 10 3.17 -1.34 -14.32
CA SER A 10 4.32 -1.03 -15.19
C SER A 10 5.46 -0.29 -14.48
N LEU A 11 5.17 0.43 -13.40
CA LEU A 11 6.13 1.24 -12.66
C LEU A 11 6.91 0.45 -11.60
N ILE A 12 6.27 -0.55 -10.99
CA ILE A 12 6.87 -1.36 -9.93
C ILE A 12 7.89 -2.34 -10.54
N SER A 13 9.13 -2.33 -10.04
CA SER A 13 10.17 -3.27 -10.45
C SER A 13 10.03 -4.62 -9.73
N ASP A 14 10.56 -5.69 -10.32
CA ASP A 14 10.73 -6.96 -9.61
C ASP A 14 11.71 -6.82 -8.45
N LYS A 15 11.58 -7.70 -7.46
CA LYS A 15 12.39 -7.78 -6.22
C LYS A 15 12.27 -6.57 -5.30
N SER A 16 11.32 -5.68 -5.58
CA SER A 16 11.05 -4.51 -4.75
C SER A 16 10.19 -4.81 -3.54
N LYS A 17 10.34 -4.00 -2.50
CA LYS A 17 9.46 -3.91 -1.34
C LYS A 17 8.43 -2.81 -1.57
N VAL A 18 7.16 -3.15 -1.51
CA VAL A 18 6.04 -2.26 -1.80
C VAL A 18 5.16 -2.10 -0.56
N LEU A 19 4.82 -0.86 -0.23
CA LEU A 19 3.83 -0.51 0.79
C LEU A 19 2.64 0.17 0.11
N ASP A 20 1.44 -0.32 0.36
CA ASP A 20 0.19 0.30 -0.13
C ASP A 20 -0.57 0.90 1.05
N LEU A 21 -0.80 2.21 1.00
CA LEU A 21 -1.49 2.95 2.06
C LEU A 21 -2.95 3.10 1.67
N GLY A 22 -3.87 2.60 2.50
CA GLY A 22 -5.28 2.47 2.13
C GLY A 22 -5.48 1.39 1.07
N CYS A 23 -4.96 0.18 1.34
CA CYS A 23 -4.91 -0.91 0.36
C CYS A 23 -6.29 -1.52 0.03
N GLY A 24 -7.35 -1.12 0.75
CA GLY A 24 -8.71 -1.56 0.55
C GLY A 24 -8.87 -3.07 0.67
N ASP A 25 -9.60 -3.67 -0.27
CA ASP A 25 -9.82 -5.11 -0.35
C ASP A 25 -8.62 -5.89 -0.91
N GLY A 26 -7.49 -5.21 -1.16
CA GLY A 26 -6.24 -5.81 -1.62
C GLY A 26 -6.18 -6.13 -3.12
N GLU A 27 -7.14 -5.69 -3.95
CA GLU A 27 -7.15 -6.03 -5.39
C GLU A 27 -5.83 -5.65 -6.10
N LEU A 28 -5.28 -4.47 -5.81
CA LEU A 28 -4.02 -4.00 -6.41
C LEU A 28 -2.83 -4.85 -5.98
N LEU A 29 -2.67 -5.06 -4.66
CA LEU A 29 -1.57 -5.86 -4.13
C LEU A 29 -1.64 -7.31 -4.61
N HIS A 30 -2.85 -7.88 -4.69
CA HIS A 30 -3.07 -9.21 -5.24
C HIS A 30 -2.63 -9.28 -6.72
N LEU A 31 -2.99 -8.28 -7.53
CA LEU A 31 -2.51 -8.21 -8.92
C LEU A 31 -0.98 -8.14 -8.99
N LEU A 32 -0.36 -7.28 -8.19
CA LEU A 32 1.09 -7.10 -8.18
C LEU A 32 1.82 -8.39 -7.78
N LEU A 33 1.39 -9.06 -6.72
CA LEU A 33 1.99 -10.31 -6.24
C LEU A 33 1.85 -11.47 -7.23
N ASN A 34 0.74 -11.53 -7.98
CA ASN A 34 0.55 -12.54 -9.01
C ASN A 34 1.36 -12.29 -10.30
N LYS A 35 1.81 -11.05 -10.52
CA LYS A 35 2.45 -10.64 -11.77
C LYS A 35 3.93 -10.30 -11.62
N LYS A 36 4.40 -10.09 -10.39
CA LYS A 36 5.77 -9.67 -10.09
C LYS A 36 6.32 -10.40 -8.89
N SER A 37 7.63 -10.56 -8.87
CA SER A 37 8.36 -11.14 -7.74
C SER A 37 8.68 -10.05 -6.71
N ILE A 38 7.67 -9.56 -5.99
CA ILE A 38 7.82 -8.47 -4.99
C ILE A 38 7.48 -8.94 -3.58
N ILE A 39 7.86 -8.13 -2.59
CA ILE A 39 7.36 -8.23 -1.21
C ILE A 39 6.40 -7.07 -1.00
N ALA A 40 5.13 -7.34 -0.70
CA ALA A 40 4.13 -6.31 -0.52
C ALA A 40 3.47 -6.35 0.86
N LYS A 41 3.15 -5.17 1.40
CA LYS A 41 2.30 -4.99 2.57
C LYS A 41 1.28 -3.88 2.34
N GLY A 42 0.12 -4.00 2.98
CA GLY A 42 -0.92 -2.98 3.01
C GLY A 42 -1.12 -2.41 4.40
N ILE A 43 -1.59 -1.16 4.48
CA ILE A 43 -2.22 -0.58 5.67
C ILE A 43 -3.66 -0.22 5.29
N GLU A 44 -4.62 -0.59 6.13
CA GLU A 44 -6.05 -0.32 5.89
C GLU A 44 -6.76 0.03 7.20
N ILE A 45 -7.56 1.08 7.19
CA ILE A 45 -8.27 1.57 8.38
C ILE A 45 -9.61 0.87 8.58
N GLU A 46 -10.25 0.39 7.50
CA GLU A 46 -11.53 -0.31 7.54
C GLU A 46 -11.34 -1.82 7.80
N PRO A 47 -11.76 -2.35 8.97
CA PRO A 47 -11.52 -3.75 9.36
C PRO A 47 -12.09 -4.77 8.37
N LYS A 48 -13.23 -4.45 7.76
CA LYS A 48 -13.87 -5.30 6.76
C LYS A 48 -12.99 -5.45 5.51
N LYS A 49 -12.48 -4.33 4.98
CA LYS A 49 -11.60 -4.32 3.80
C LYS A 49 -10.26 -4.99 4.11
N ALA A 50 -9.69 -4.73 5.29
CA ALA A 50 -8.50 -5.41 5.77
C ALA A 50 -8.69 -6.93 5.80
N SER A 51 -9.82 -7.40 6.33
CA SER A 51 -10.17 -8.84 6.36
C SER A 51 -10.31 -9.44 4.97
N GLU A 52 -10.96 -8.74 4.04
CA GLU A 52 -11.08 -9.16 2.63
C GLU A 52 -9.70 -9.26 1.95
N SER A 53 -8.82 -8.30 2.18
CA SER A 53 -7.45 -8.29 1.67
C SER A 53 -6.61 -9.43 2.24
N ILE A 54 -6.72 -9.70 3.55
CA ILE A 54 -6.08 -10.86 4.20
C ILE A 54 -6.58 -12.18 3.61
N ALA A 55 -7.89 -12.30 3.36
CA ALA A 55 -8.46 -13.48 2.72
C ALA A 55 -7.93 -13.72 1.29
N ARG A 56 -7.43 -12.68 0.61
CA ARG A 56 -6.72 -12.78 -0.68
C ARG A 56 -5.23 -13.15 -0.54
N GLY A 57 -4.75 -13.42 0.67
CA GLY A 57 -3.35 -13.75 0.97
C GLY A 57 -2.43 -12.53 1.06
N ILE A 58 -2.97 -11.33 1.26
CA ILE A 58 -2.19 -10.10 1.39
C ILE A 58 -1.80 -9.87 2.84
N SER A 59 -0.54 -9.48 3.08
CA SER A 59 -0.11 -9.04 4.41
C SER A 59 -0.60 -7.62 4.65
N VAL A 60 -1.56 -7.46 5.56
CA VAL A 60 -2.16 -6.15 5.90
C VAL A 60 -1.98 -5.85 7.38
N TYR A 61 -1.69 -4.59 7.69
CA TYR A 61 -1.83 -4.04 9.03
C TYR A 61 -3.14 -3.24 9.08
N GLU A 62 -4.06 -3.67 9.93
CA GLU A 62 -5.31 -2.96 10.18
C GLU A 62 -5.05 -1.80 11.16
N GLY A 63 -5.41 -0.58 10.77
CA GLY A 63 -5.33 0.59 11.62
C GLY A 63 -5.00 1.89 10.88
N ASP A 64 -4.78 2.95 11.66
CA ASP A 64 -4.48 4.27 11.13
C ASP A 64 -3.00 4.37 10.67
N MET A 65 -2.80 4.70 9.40
CA MET A 65 -1.48 4.91 8.83
C MET A 65 -0.69 6.04 9.52
N PHE A 66 -1.35 7.05 10.11
CA PHE A 66 -0.69 8.10 10.90
C PHE A 66 -0.02 7.56 12.16
N GLU A 67 -0.56 6.48 12.74
CA GLU A 67 0.02 5.82 13.91
C GLU A 67 1.03 4.74 13.50
N ILE A 68 0.82 4.10 12.35
CA ILE A 68 1.62 2.95 11.90
C ILE A 68 2.91 3.40 11.21
N LEU A 69 2.84 4.35 10.27
CA LEU A 69 3.99 4.79 9.46
C LEU A 69 5.18 5.30 10.29
N PRO A 70 5.00 6.04 11.40
CA PRO A 70 6.11 6.47 12.24
C PRO A 70 6.98 5.31 12.77
N ASN A 71 6.41 4.11 12.92
CA ASN A 71 7.13 2.93 13.40
C ASN A 71 8.01 2.28 12.32
N TYR A 72 7.90 2.74 11.07
CA TYR A 72 8.67 2.20 9.95
C TYR A 72 10.03 2.91 9.85
N LYS A 73 11.08 2.16 9.53
CA LYS A 73 12.42 2.71 9.35
C LYS A 73 12.49 3.54 8.07
N THR A 74 13.36 4.55 8.06
CA THR A 74 13.65 5.33 6.85
C THR A 74 14.21 4.43 5.74
N LYS A 75 13.75 4.59 4.49
CA LYS A 75 14.14 3.80 3.31
C LYS A 75 13.97 2.28 3.48
N SER A 76 12.88 1.88 4.11
CA SER A 76 12.49 0.48 4.33
C SER A 76 11.71 -0.13 3.15
N TYR A 77 11.09 0.69 2.31
CA TYR A 77 10.37 0.30 1.10
C TYR A 77 10.96 0.98 -0.14
N ASP A 78 10.89 0.29 -1.28
CA ASP A 78 11.32 0.83 -2.56
C ASP A 78 10.20 1.65 -3.24
N TYR A 79 8.94 1.28 -2.96
CA TYR A 79 7.76 1.96 -3.48
C TYR A 79 6.70 2.10 -2.39
N VAL A 80 6.07 3.28 -2.34
CA VAL A 80 4.86 3.55 -1.58
C VAL A 80 3.74 3.93 -2.55
N ILE A 81 2.60 3.25 -2.46
CA ILE A 81 1.44 3.46 -3.32
C ILE A 81 0.38 4.27 -2.55
N LEU A 82 -0.13 5.30 -3.23
CA LEU A 82 -1.21 6.19 -2.79
C LEU A 82 -2.20 6.35 -3.96
N SER A 83 -2.92 5.29 -4.35
CA SER A 83 -3.78 5.29 -5.55
C SER A 83 -5.01 6.20 -5.41
N GLN A 84 -5.79 6.04 -4.33
CA GLN A 84 -6.98 6.85 -4.04
C GLN A 84 -6.95 7.49 -2.64
N THR A 85 -5.88 7.25 -1.90
CA THR A 85 -5.79 7.52 -0.47
C THR A 85 -5.46 8.99 -0.17
N LEU A 86 -4.69 9.66 -1.04
CA LEU A 86 -4.17 11.00 -0.75
C LEU A 86 -5.26 12.08 -0.64
N SER A 87 -6.36 11.93 -1.36
CA SER A 87 -7.50 12.87 -1.29
C SER A 87 -8.44 12.59 -0.12
N GLU A 88 -8.34 11.41 0.50
CA GLU A 88 -9.23 10.96 1.58
C GLU A 88 -8.61 11.21 2.98
N VAL A 89 -7.28 11.31 3.07
CA VAL A 89 -6.59 11.55 4.34
C VAL A 89 -6.74 13.00 4.81
N SER A 90 -6.86 13.16 6.13
CA SER A 90 -7.03 14.46 6.80
C SER A 90 -5.80 15.38 6.71
N ASP A 91 -4.59 14.80 6.67
CA ASP A 91 -3.33 15.52 6.46
C ASP A 91 -2.48 14.87 5.35
N PRO A 92 -2.78 15.19 4.06
CA PRO A 92 -2.06 14.67 2.91
C PRO A 92 -0.57 15.02 2.92
N LYS A 93 -0.21 16.17 3.51
CA LYS A 93 1.18 16.65 3.57
C LYS A 93 2.01 15.73 4.45
N THR A 94 1.52 15.42 5.65
CA THR A 94 2.21 14.51 6.57
C THR A 94 2.36 13.12 5.96
N ILE A 95 1.31 12.58 5.34
CA ILE A 95 1.37 11.27 4.69
C ILE A 95 2.39 11.26 3.54
N LEU A 96 2.43 12.30 2.71
CA LEU A 96 3.39 12.39 1.62
C LEU A 96 4.83 12.41 2.14
N PHE A 97 5.12 13.21 3.18
CA PHE A 97 6.46 13.25 3.77
C PHE A 97 6.86 11.94 4.44
N GLN A 98 5.93 11.27 5.14
CA GLN A 98 6.19 9.95 5.70
C GLN A 98 6.43 8.92 4.60
N SER A 99 5.65 8.95 3.52
CA SER A 99 5.81 8.06 2.36
C SER A 99 7.17 8.21 1.68
N LEU A 100 7.68 9.44 1.58
CA LEU A 100 9.02 9.72 1.03
C LEU A 100 10.16 9.32 1.98
N ARG A 101 9.88 9.24 3.29
CA ARG A 101 10.85 8.85 4.31
C ARG A 101 11.03 7.33 4.35
N VAL A 102 9.94 6.57 4.35
CA VAL A 102 9.93 5.12 4.62
C VAL A 102 10.44 4.26 3.49
#